data_AF-X1H7I3-F1
#
_entry.id   AF-X1H7I3-F1
#
_cell.length_a   1.000
_cell.length_b   1.000
_cell.length_c   1.000
_cell.angle_alpha   90.00
_cell.angle_beta   90.00
_cell.angle_gamma   90.00
#
_symmetry.space_group_name_H-M   'P 1'
#
loop_
_entity.id
_entity.type
_entity.pdbx_description
1 polymer ?
#
loop_
_entity_poly.entity_id
_entity_poly.type
_entity_poly.pdbx_seq_one_letter_code
_entity_poly.pdbx_strand_id
1 'polypeptide(L)'
;RPGQKVFKHIVSKENLALLTCRQQSTFDFQHVFLTKILVDICTVSMQTKETGYAFPLFLYFKDGSRATNLNMEIVAEIEKIAGKVSPEDIFDYIYAVLHSPKYREKYKEFLKIDFPRVPYPKDIKTFKKLVAFGAELRSLHLLESPRVNHFLTTYPIAGSDTVEKLAYKNGKVFINTEQYFGNVPEAIWSFYIGGYQPAQKWLKDRKGRALKNADIEHYQKIIVALAETNRIMKEIDKVVEF
;
A
#
# COMPACT_ATOMS: atom_id res chain seq x y z
N ARG A 1 -18.30 -10.07 -17.93
CA ARG A 1 -17.84 -10.49 -16.58
C ARG A 1 -17.72 -9.25 -15.68
N PRO A 2 -18.08 -9.29 -14.38
CA PRO A 2 -18.10 -8.10 -13.51
C PRO A 2 -16.80 -7.28 -13.52
N GLY A 3 -15.63 -7.93 -13.52
CA GLY A 3 -14.32 -7.26 -13.55
C GLY A 3 -14.05 -6.42 -14.81
N GLN A 4 -14.60 -6.79 -15.97
CA GLN A 4 -14.39 -6.03 -17.23
C GLN A 4 -14.94 -4.59 -17.15
N LYS A 5 -15.98 -4.38 -16.32
CA LYS A 5 -16.56 -3.04 -16.13
C LYS A 5 -15.58 -2.08 -15.43
N VAL A 6 -14.76 -2.60 -14.52
CA VAL A 6 -13.76 -1.82 -13.77
C VAL A 6 -12.44 -1.74 -14.56
N PHE A 7 -11.99 -2.86 -15.14
CA PHE A 7 -10.69 -2.97 -15.81
C PHE A 7 -10.49 -1.97 -16.94
N LYS A 8 -11.54 -1.65 -17.71
CA LYS A 8 -11.48 -0.65 -18.79
C LYS A 8 -11.07 0.75 -18.32
N HIS A 9 -11.17 1.04 -17.03
CA HIS A 9 -10.80 2.31 -16.44
C HIS A 9 -9.35 2.34 -15.92
N ILE A 10 -8.67 1.18 -15.89
CA ILE A 10 -7.29 1.04 -15.39
C ILE A 10 -6.35 0.65 -16.53
N VAL A 11 -6.73 -0.31 -17.38
CA VAL A 11 -5.88 -0.82 -18.48
C VAL A 11 -5.49 0.30 -19.43
N SER A 12 -4.18 0.49 -19.62
CA SER A 12 -3.63 1.48 -20.55
C SER A 12 -4.17 2.90 -20.32
N LYS A 13 -4.50 3.23 -19.06
CA LYS A 13 -4.92 4.55 -18.61
C LYS A 13 -4.04 5.03 -17.47
N GLU A 14 -3.79 6.33 -17.42
CA GLU A 14 -3.20 6.95 -16.24
C GLU A 14 -4.30 7.09 -15.18
N ASN A 15 -4.36 6.12 -14.26
CA ASN A 15 -5.37 6.11 -13.22
C ASN A 15 -4.81 5.48 -11.94
N LEU A 16 -5.33 5.94 -10.81
CA LEU A 16 -5.11 5.32 -9.51
C LEU A 16 -6.31 4.45 -9.18
N ALA A 17 -6.09 3.30 -8.56
CA ALA A 17 -7.17 2.52 -7.98
C ALA A 17 -6.82 2.11 -6.54
N LEU A 18 -7.76 2.33 -5.62
CA LEU A 18 -7.67 1.81 -4.26
C LEU A 18 -8.03 0.33 -4.28
N LEU A 19 -7.23 -0.48 -3.60
CA LEU A 19 -7.47 -1.92 -3.45
C LEU A 19 -7.89 -2.19 -2.02
N THR A 20 -9.03 -2.87 -1.82
CA THR A 20 -9.45 -3.37 -0.50
C THR A 20 -10.33 -4.61 -0.60
N CYS A 21 -10.46 -5.34 0.50
CA CYS A 21 -11.45 -6.40 0.65
C CYS A 21 -12.75 -5.84 1.25
N ARG A 22 -13.88 -6.51 0.92
CA ARG A 22 -15.17 -6.26 1.57
C ARG A 22 -15.30 -7.01 2.89
N GLN A 23 -14.78 -8.24 2.92
CA GLN A 23 -14.89 -9.13 4.06
C GLN A 23 -13.53 -9.73 4.34
N GLN A 24 -13.28 -10.00 5.62
CA GLN A 24 -12.06 -10.61 6.11
C GLN A 24 -12.41 -11.87 6.90
N SER A 25 -11.78 -12.98 6.54
CA SER A 25 -11.83 -14.25 7.25
C SER A 25 -10.61 -14.45 8.16
N THR A 26 -9.61 -13.57 8.09
CA THR A 26 -8.35 -13.68 8.83
C THR A 26 -8.06 -12.53 9.79
N PHE A 27 -6.78 -12.30 10.09
CA PHE A 27 -6.28 -11.37 11.11
C PHE A 27 -6.66 -9.92 10.82
N ASP A 28 -6.30 -9.03 11.74
CA ASP A 28 -6.69 -7.62 11.73
C ASP A 28 -6.47 -6.91 10.38
N PHE A 29 -7.33 -5.93 10.08
CA PHE A 29 -7.36 -5.25 8.78
C PHE A 29 -6.03 -4.63 8.39
N GLN A 30 -5.44 -5.18 7.34
CA GLN A 30 -4.26 -4.66 6.66
C GLN A 30 -4.47 -4.63 5.14
N HIS A 31 -5.69 -4.94 4.71
CA HIS A 31 -6.11 -5.22 3.33
C HIS A 31 -6.37 -3.95 2.53
N VAL A 32 -5.45 -2.98 2.59
CA VAL A 32 -5.54 -1.75 1.81
C VAL A 32 -4.23 -1.50 1.05
N PHE A 33 -4.34 -1.32 -0.27
CA PHE A 33 -3.20 -0.95 -1.11
C PHE A 33 -3.69 -0.09 -2.28
N LEU A 34 -2.80 0.30 -3.19
CA LEU A 34 -3.18 1.00 -4.41
C LEU A 34 -2.48 0.40 -5.63
N THR A 35 -2.98 0.71 -6.81
CA THR A 35 -2.34 0.32 -8.07
C THR A 35 -2.53 1.35 -9.17
N LYS A 36 -1.61 1.36 -10.15
CA LYS A 36 -1.75 1.99 -11.47
C LYS A 36 -1.96 0.98 -12.60
N ILE A 37 -1.91 -0.31 -12.27
CA ILE A 37 -1.98 -1.43 -13.22
C ILE A 37 -3.11 -2.40 -12.85
N LEU A 38 -3.42 -3.31 -13.78
CA LEU A 38 -4.30 -4.43 -13.45
C LEU A 38 -3.69 -5.31 -12.39
N VAL A 39 -4.56 -5.80 -11.51
CA VAL A 39 -4.21 -6.63 -10.37
C VAL A 39 -5.12 -7.84 -10.31
N ASP A 40 -4.57 -8.93 -9.76
CA ASP A 40 -5.34 -10.14 -9.50
C ASP A 40 -6.29 -9.94 -8.30
N ILE A 41 -7.33 -10.75 -8.23
CA ILE A 41 -8.34 -10.72 -7.16
C ILE A 41 -7.75 -11.04 -5.77
N CYS A 42 -6.61 -11.71 -5.72
CA CYS A 42 -5.91 -12.08 -4.49
C CYS A 42 -4.76 -11.11 -4.14
N THR A 43 -4.67 -9.93 -4.76
CA THR A 43 -3.51 -9.02 -4.58
C THR A 43 -3.30 -8.55 -3.14
N VAL A 44 -4.39 -8.34 -2.40
CA VAL A 44 -4.33 -7.92 -0.99
C VAL A 44 -4.63 -9.07 -0.02
N SER A 45 -5.16 -10.21 -0.47
CA SER A 45 -5.42 -11.35 0.41
C SER A 45 -5.28 -12.68 -0.31
N MET A 46 -4.81 -13.70 0.40
CA MET A 46 -4.79 -15.10 -0.07
C MET A 46 -5.93 -15.93 0.50
N GLN A 47 -6.81 -15.33 1.29
CA GLN A 47 -7.69 -16.08 2.16
C GLN A 47 -9.04 -16.32 1.50
N THR A 48 -9.59 -17.51 1.72
CA THR A 48 -10.90 -17.86 1.20
C THR A 48 -11.92 -16.85 1.72
N LYS A 49 -12.79 -16.36 0.84
CA LYS A 49 -13.81 -15.30 1.07
C LYS A 49 -13.29 -13.86 1.10
N GLU A 50 -11.98 -13.62 1.03
CA GLU A 50 -11.40 -12.28 1.00
C GLU A 50 -11.10 -11.82 -0.43
N THR A 51 -12.15 -11.46 -1.16
CA THR A 51 -12.02 -10.96 -2.55
C THR A 51 -11.45 -9.54 -2.57
N GLY A 52 -10.40 -9.30 -3.35
CA GLY A 52 -9.87 -7.97 -3.64
C GLY A 52 -10.75 -7.19 -4.62
N TYR A 53 -11.09 -5.95 -4.26
CA TYR A 53 -11.83 -5.00 -5.09
C TYR A 53 -10.94 -3.83 -5.47
N ALA A 54 -11.10 -3.34 -6.70
CA ALA A 54 -10.42 -2.16 -7.19
C ALA A 54 -11.41 -1.01 -7.39
N PHE A 55 -11.09 0.15 -6.81
CA PHE A 55 -11.88 1.38 -6.91
C PHE A 55 -11.07 2.42 -7.68
N PRO A 56 -11.23 2.53 -9.02
CA PRO A 56 -10.51 3.51 -9.81
C PRO A 56 -10.95 4.93 -9.43
N LEU A 57 -10.01 5.87 -9.38
CA LEU A 57 -10.25 7.27 -9.04
C LEU A 57 -11.02 7.98 -10.16
N PHE A 58 -10.73 7.64 -11.42
CA PHE A 58 -11.42 8.17 -12.59
C PHE A 58 -12.15 7.10 -13.39
N LEU A 59 -13.28 7.48 -13.99
CA LEU A 59 -14.00 6.71 -15.00
C LEU A 59 -13.71 7.30 -16.38
N TYR A 60 -13.14 6.48 -17.26
CA TYR A 60 -12.90 6.80 -18.68
C TYR A 60 -14.08 6.41 -19.58
N PHE A 61 -14.46 7.32 -20.46
CA PHE A 61 -15.56 7.15 -21.42
C PHE A 61 -15.04 6.89 -22.85
N LYS A 62 -15.93 6.49 -23.75
CA LYS A 62 -15.58 6.08 -25.13
C LYS A 62 -15.05 7.23 -25.98
N ASP A 63 -15.48 8.46 -25.70
CA ASP A 63 -15.04 9.69 -26.36
C ASP A 63 -13.65 10.16 -25.90
N GLY A 64 -12.99 9.43 -24.99
CA GLY A 64 -11.70 9.77 -24.43
C GLY A 64 -11.76 10.69 -23.20
N SER A 65 -12.94 11.23 -22.87
CA SER A 65 -13.13 12.02 -21.66
C SER A 65 -13.04 11.16 -20.39
N ARG A 66 -12.83 11.82 -19.25
CA ARG A 66 -12.85 11.19 -17.93
C ARG A 66 -13.61 12.02 -16.91
N ALA A 67 -14.26 11.35 -15.97
CA ALA A 67 -14.85 11.97 -14.78
C ALA A 67 -14.31 11.31 -13.52
N THR A 68 -14.36 12.04 -12.40
CA THR A 68 -14.06 11.44 -11.09
C THR A 68 -15.09 10.36 -10.74
N ASN A 69 -14.65 9.29 -10.10
CA ASN A 69 -15.48 8.21 -9.57
C ASN A 69 -15.90 8.47 -8.11
N LEU A 70 -15.79 9.73 -7.66
CA LEU A 70 -16.21 10.18 -6.35
C LEU A 70 -17.69 10.61 -6.39
N ASN A 71 -18.42 10.38 -5.30
CA ASN A 71 -19.74 10.96 -5.13
C ASN A 71 -19.60 12.46 -4.84
N MET A 72 -20.07 13.30 -5.77
CA MET A 72 -19.92 14.76 -5.67
C MET A 72 -20.70 15.40 -4.52
N GLU A 73 -21.77 14.75 -4.01
CA GLU A 73 -22.47 15.22 -2.81
C GLU A 73 -21.57 15.07 -1.58
N ILE A 74 -20.89 13.93 -1.45
CA ILE A 74 -19.92 13.68 -0.37
C ILE A 74 -18.73 14.63 -0.49
N VAL A 75 -18.25 14.89 -1.71
CA VAL A 75 -17.17 15.87 -1.94
C VAL A 75 -17.61 17.26 -1.47
N ALA A 76 -18.82 17.69 -1.81
CA ALA A 76 -19.34 18.99 -1.37
C ALA A 76 -19.42 19.10 0.17
N GLU A 77 -19.81 18.03 0.87
CA GLU A 77 -19.77 18.00 2.34
C GLU A 77 -18.35 18.11 2.90
N ILE A 78 -17.37 17.44 2.29
CA ILE A 78 -15.96 17.56 2.68
C ILE A 78 -15.44 18.98 2.42
N GLU A 79 -15.81 19.59 1.28
CA GLU A 79 -15.36 20.93 0.92
C GLU A 79 -15.88 22.02 1.87
N LYS A 80 -17.05 21.81 2.51
CA LYS A 80 -17.53 22.69 3.59
C LYS A 80 -16.57 22.76 4.78
N ILE A 81 -15.77 21.71 5.01
CA ILE A 81 -14.84 21.60 6.14
C ILE A 81 -13.40 21.90 5.70
N ALA A 82 -12.99 21.34 4.58
CA ALA A 82 -11.61 21.33 4.10
C ALA A 82 -11.28 22.47 3.12
N GLY A 83 -12.30 23.19 2.64
CA GLY A 83 -12.18 24.05 1.45
C GLY A 83 -12.14 23.22 0.18
N LYS A 84 -11.85 23.86 -0.96
CA LYS A 84 -11.80 23.20 -2.27
C LYS A 84 -10.77 22.06 -2.29
N VAL A 85 -11.15 20.91 -2.86
CA VAL A 85 -10.30 19.70 -2.91
C VAL A 85 -10.19 19.14 -4.34
N SER A 86 -9.06 18.51 -4.63
CA SER A 86 -8.92 17.66 -5.82
C SER A 86 -9.39 16.22 -5.55
N PRO A 87 -9.70 15.42 -6.60
CA PRO A 87 -9.96 14.00 -6.43
C PRO A 87 -8.82 13.24 -5.74
N GLU A 88 -7.58 13.62 -6.05
CA GLU A 88 -6.37 13.06 -5.44
C GLU A 88 -6.28 13.41 -3.95
N ASP A 89 -6.67 14.61 -3.52
CA ASP A 89 -6.73 14.95 -2.10
C ASP A 89 -7.68 14.03 -1.34
N ILE A 90 -8.86 13.74 -1.91
CA ILE A 90 -9.82 12.79 -1.31
C ILE A 90 -9.25 11.38 -1.28
N PHE A 91 -8.60 10.92 -2.37
CA PHE A 91 -7.95 9.62 -2.43
C PHE A 91 -6.87 9.49 -1.34
N ASP A 92 -5.99 10.48 -1.23
CA ASP A 92 -4.88 10.49 -0.30
C ASP A 92 -5.37 10.59 1.15
N TYR A 93 -6.43 11.38 1.42
CA TYR A 93 -7.10 11.39 2.72
C TYR A 93 -7.63 10.01 3.12
N ILE A 94 -8.39 9.35 2.23
CA ILE A 94 -8.88 7.98 2.45
C ILE A 94 -7.71 7.06 2.73
N TYR A 95 -6.66 7.15 1.92
CA TYR A 95 -5.50 6.27 2.03
C TYR A 95 -4.80 6.42 3.37
N ALA A 96 -4.61 7.64 3.86
CA ALA A 96 -4.02 7.90 5.17
C ALA A 96 -4.88 7.34 6.31
N VAL A 97 -6.20 7.58 6.29
CA VAL A 97 -7.10 7.07 7.34
C VAL A 97 -7.07 5.55 7.39
N LEU A 98 -7.13 4.88 6.25
CA LEU A 98 -7.07 3.40 6.19
C LEU A 98 -5.70 2.84 6.56
N HIS A 99 -4.66 3.67 6.65
CA HIS A 99 -3.33 3.30 7.16
C HIS A 99 -3.14 3.60 8.64
N SER A 100 -4.05 4.27 9.32
CA SER A 100 -3.96 4.48 10.78
C SER A 100 -4.14 3.18 11.57
N PRO A 101 -3.16 2.75 12.39
CA PRO A 101 -3.35 1.66 13.35
C PRO A 101 -4.51 1.91 14.31
N LYS A 102 -4.66 3.13 14.86
CA LYS A 102 -5.79 3.49 15.73
C LYS A 102 -7.16 3.31 15.05
N TYR A 103 -7.31 3.74 13.79
CA TYR A 103 -8.53 3.52 13.03
C TYR A 103 -8.82 2.02 12.86
N ARG A 104 -7.81 1.25 12.46
CA ARG A 104 -7.92 -0.19 12.22
C ARG A 104 -8.36 -0.94 13.47
N GLU A 105 -7.76 -0.62 14.62
CA GLU A 105 -8.12 -1.23 15.90
C GLU A 105 -9.53 -0.83 16.33
N LYS A 106 -9.86 0.48 16.28
CA LYS A 106 -11.15 0.99 16.73
C LYS A 106 -12.33 0.36 15.97
N TYR A 107 -12.18 0.18 14.65
CA TYR A 107 -13.25 -0.30 13.77
C TYR A 107 -13.08 -1.76 13.33
N LYS A 108 -12.21 -2.54 13.97
CA LYS A 108 -11.85 -3.91 13.54
C LYS A 108 -13.05 -4.81 13.26
N GLU A 109 -14.08 -4.79 14.11
CA GLU A 109 -15.28 -5.62 13.95
C GLU A 109 -16.08 -5.23 12.71
N PHE A 110 -16.16 -3.93 12.39
CA PHE A 110 -16.83 -3.44 11.19
C PHE A 110 -16.01 -3.73 9.93
N LEU A 111 -14.70 -3.53 9.99
CA LEU A 111 -13.78 -3.80 8.89
C LEU A 111 -13.81 -5.27 8.48
N LYS A 112 -14.10 -6.18 9.42
CA LYS A 112 -14.18 -7.62 9.15
C LYS A 112 -15.37 -8.01 8.27
N ILE A 113 -16.49 -7.29 8.37
CA ILE A 113 -17.77 -7.74 7.80
C ILE A 113 -18.22 -6.96 6.55
N ASP A 114 -17.72 -5.75 6.35
CA ASP A 114 -18.06 -4.91 5.19
C ASP A 114 -16.91 -3.97 4.79
N PHE A 115 -17.08 -3.24 3.69
CA PHE A 115 -16.10 -2.26 3.23
C PHE A 115 -15.75 -1.22 4.30
N PRO A 116 -14.49 -0.74 4.34
CA PRO A 116 -14.09 0.30 5.28
C PRO A 116 -14.89 1.58 5.07
N ARG A 117 -15.33 2.19 6.17
CA ARG A 117 -16.04 3.48 6.17
C ARG A 117 -15.13 4.56 6.74
N VAL A 118 -14.78 5.53 5.92
CA VAL A 118 -13.90 6.63 6.32
C VAL A 118 -14.74 7.76 6.92
N PRO A 119 -14.44 8.24 8.13
CA PRO A 119 -15.13 9.37 8.74
C PRO A 119 -14.89 10.66 7.94
N TYR A 120 -15.79 11.62 8.06
CA TYR A 120 -15.55 12.96 7.53
C TYR A 120 -14.38 13.64 8.25
N PRO A 121 -13.62 14.52 7.57
CA PRO A 121 -12.59 15.30 8.22
C PRO A 121 -13.16 16.15 9.34
N LYS A 122 -12.45 16.27 10.47
CA LYS A 122 -12.88 17.10 11.60
C LYS A 122 -12.63 18.59 11.35
N ASP A 123 -11.51 18.90 10.73
CA ASP A 123 -11.06 20.26 10.48
C ASP A 123 -10.05 20.30 9.32
N ILE A 124 -9.90 21.47 8.71
CA ILE A 124 -9.01 21.70 7.57
C ILE A 124 -7.53 21.39 7.85
N LYS A 125 -7.05 21.62 9.09
CA LYS A 125 -5.64 21.44 9.45
C LYS A 125 -5.31 19.95 9.53
N THR A 126 -6.16 19.17 10.17
CA THR A 126 -6.04 17.71 10.24
C THR A 126 -6.23 17.08 8.87
N PHE A 127 -7.21 17.55 8.08
CA PHE A 127 -7.41 17.10 6.70
C PHE A 127 -6.13 17.24 5.87
N LYS A 128 -5.57 18.45 5.78
CA LYS A 128 -4.36 18.72 4.98
C LYS A 128 -3.15 17.87 5.41
N LYS A 129 -3.00 17.62 6.72
CA LYS A 129 -1.94 16.73 7.22
C LYS A 129 -2.15 15.29 6.76
N LEU A 130 -3.37 14.78 6.85
CA LEU A 130 -3.69 13.42 6.41
C LEU A 130 -3.56 13.27 4.90
N VAL A 131 -3.97 14.26 4.10
CA VAL A 131 -3.70 14.30 2.65
C VAL A 131 -2.20 14.20 2.38
N ALA A 132 -1.36 14.98 3.07
CA ALA A 132 0.08 14.93 2.88
C ALA A 132 0.67 13.55 3.21
N PHE A 133 0.23 12.91 4.30
CA PHE A 133 0.66 11.55 4.62
C PHE A 133 0.17 10.52 3.60
N GLY A 134 -1.06 10.66 3.12
CA GLY A 134 -1.63 9.81 2.07
C GLY A 134 -0.86 9.91 0.76
N ALA A 135 -0.50 11.13 0.34
CA ALA A 135 0.31 11.37 -0.84
C ALA A 135 1.72 10.78 -0.70
N GLU A 136 2.34 10.90 0.48
CA GLU A 136 3.64 10.29 0.78
C GLU A 136 3.57 8.76 0.72
N LEU A 137 2.58 8.15 1.38
CA LEU A 137 2.32 6.71 1.31
C LEU A 137 2.08 6.25 -0.14
N ARG A 138 1.29 7.00 -0.90
CA ARG A 138 1.00 6.67 -2.29
C ARG A 138 2.27 6.67 -3.14
N SER A 139 3.09 7.71 -3.01
CA SER A 139 4.37 7.82 -3.72
C SER A 139 5.34 6.71 -3.32
N LEU A 140 5.40 6.33 -2.04
CA LEU A 140 6.22 5.21 -1.55
C LEU A 140 5.76 3.86 -2.12
N HIS A 141 4.46 3.59 -2.12
CA HIS A 141 3.91 2.32 -2.58
C HIS A 141 3.95 2.14 -4.10
N LEU A 142 4.07 3.23 -4.85
CA LEU A 142 4.39 3.22 -6.29
C LEU A 142 5.89 3.16 -6.56
N LEU A 143 6.73 3.22 -5.52
CA LEU A 143 8.18 3.37 -5.61
C LEU A 143 8.62 4.62 -6.41
N GLU A 144 7.79 5.67 -6.41
CA GLU A 144 8.03 6.95 -7.08
C GLU A 144 8.69 7.98 -6.17
N SER A 145 8.63 7.77 -4.85
CA SER A 145 9.23 8.69 -3.88
C SER A 145 10.76 8.66 -3.97
N PRO A 146 11.45 9.82 -4.06
CA PRO A 146 12.91 9.86 -4.04
C PRO A 146 13.53 9.18 -2.81
N ARG A 147 12.78 9.10 -1.70
CA ARG A 147 13.21 8.43 -0.47
C ARG A 147 13.58 6.97 -0.69
N VAL A 148 12.90 6.26 -1.60
CA VAL A 148 13.20 4.83 -1.82
C VAL A 148 14.62 4.60 -2.35
N ASN A 149 15.26 5.62 -2.92
CA ASN A 149 16.64 5.55 -3.42
C ASN A 149 17.69 5.77 -2.31
N HIS A 150 17.29 6.09 -1.08
CA HIS A 150 18.18 6.19 0.07
C HIS A 150 18.13 4.88 0.87
N PHE A 151 18.92 3.90 0.45
CA PHE A 151 18.86 2.55 1.01
C PHE A 151 19.24 2.53 2.50
N LEU A 152 18.39 1.88 3.29
CA LEU A 152 18.68 1.55 4.69
C LEU A 152 19.58 0.31 4.80
N THR A 153 19.49 -0.57 3.81
CA THR A 153 20.11 -1.88 3.82
C THR A 153 21.47 -1.89 3.15
N THR A 154 22.29 -2.88 3.51
CA THR A 154 23.57 -3.17 2.85
C THR A 154 23.49 -4.51 2.13
N TYR A 155 24.33 -4.72 1.13
CA TYR A 155 24.51 -6.02 0.46
C TYR A 155 25.99 -6.26 0.17
N PRO A 156 26.79 -6.62 1.19
CA PRO A 156 28.25 -6.46 1.12
C PRO A 156 29.02 -7.69 0.60
N ILE A 157 28.39 -8.86 0.50
CA ILE A 157 29.06 -10.12 0.17
C ILE A 157 28.84 -10.45 -1.30
N ALA A 158 29.92 -10.47 -2.08
CA ALA A 158 29.90 -10.97 -3.45
C ALA A 158 29.74 -12.49 -3.48
N GLY A 159 29.08 -13.03 -4.50
CA GLY A 159 28.83 -14.46 -4.61
C GLY A 159 27.93 -14.81 -5.79
N SER A 160 27.14 -15.86 -5.64
CA SER A 160 26.25 -16.37 -6.70
C SER A 160 24.99 -15.53 -6.90
N ASP A 161 24.66 -14.66 -5.94
CA ASP A 161 23.42 -13.90 -5.82
C ASP A 161 22.16 -14.78 -5.87
N THR A 162 22.31 -16.10 -5.71
CA THR A 162 21.23 -17.05 -5.89
C THR A 162 20.42 -17.15 -4.60
N VAL A 163 19.10 -16.97 -4.74
CA VAL A 163 18.18 -17.14 -3.62
C VAL A 163 17.92 -18.62 -3.41
N GLU A 164 18.41 -19.16 -2.31
CA GLU A 164 18.32 -20.58 -1.99
C GLU A 164 17.37 -20.82 -0.81
N LYS A 165 17.83 -20.47 0.39
CA LYS A 165 17.11 -20.63 1.64
C LYS A 165 17.23 -19.35 2.43
N LEU A 166 16.08 -18.71 2.65
CA LEU A 166 16.02 -17.50 3.44
C LEU A 166 16.23 -17.81 4.93
N ALA A 167 17.04 -16.98 5.58
CA ALA A 167 17.16 -16.97 7.03
C ALA A 167 17.29 -15.53 7.52
N TYR A 168 16.53 -15.19 8.56
CA TYR A 168 16.65 -13.89 9.22
C TYR A 168 17.37 -14.04 10.55
N LYS A 169 18.47 -13.31 10.75
CA LYS A 169 19.24 -13.33 12.00
C LYS A 169 19.92 -11.99 12.24
N ASN A 170 19.70 -11.40 13.43
CA ASN A 170 20.39 -10.19 13.89
C ASN A 170 20.36 -9.04 12.87
N GLY A 171 19.19 -8.72 12.30
CA GLY A 171 19.04 -7.66 11.30
C GLY A 171 19.56 -7.99 9.90
N LYS A 172 19.88 -9.27 9.63
CA LYS A 172 20.36 -9.75 8.33
C LYS A 172 19.34 -10.71 7.72
N VAL A 173 18.96 -10.48 6.47
CA VAL A 173 18.18 -11.39 5.64
C VAL A 173 19.13 -12.11 4.70
N PHE A 174 19.53 -13.32 5.08
CA PHE A 174 20.32 -14.21 4.24
C PHE A 174 19.48 -14.73 3.09
N ILE A 175 20.04 -14.71 1.87
CA ILE A 175 19.43 -15.32 0.69
C ILE A 175 20.00 -16.72 0.41
N ASN A 176 21.21 -16.99 0.90
CA ASN A 176 21.92 -18.27 0.88
C ASN A 176 22.83 -18.34 2.13
N THR A 177 23.79 -19.27 2.19
CA THR A 177 24.66 -19.45 3.36
C THR A 177 25.61 -18.28 3.64
N GLU A 178 25.91 -17.45 2.63
CA GLU A 178 26.96 -16.43 2.72
C GLU A 178 26.42 -15.00 2.55
N GLN A 179 25.53 -14.80 1.58
CA GLN A 179 25.07 -13.49 1.15
C GLN A 179 23.78 -13.07 1.85
N TYR A 180 23.72 -11.78 2.22
CA TYR A 180 22.61 -11.22 2.97
C TYR A 180 22.38 -9.74 2.70
N PHE A 181 21.13 -9.33 2.86
CA PHE A 181 20.77 -7.92 3.06
C PHE A 181 20.93 -7.58 4.54
N GLY A 182 21.81 -6.64 4.86
CA GLY A 182 22.03 -6.13 6.22
C GLY A 182 21.11 -4.97 6.58
N ASN A 183 21.06 -4.62 7.87
CA ASN A 183 20.29 -3.50 8.42
C ASN A 183 18.77 -3.57 8.12
N VAL A 184 18.20 -4.77 8.08
CA VAL A 184 16.76 -4.97 7.92
C VAL A 184 16.12 -5.09 9.31
N PRO A 185 15.31 -4.13 9.78
CA PRO A 185 14.65 -4.27 11.08
C PRO A 185 13.63 -5.40 11.09
N GLU A 186 13.47 -6.09 12.21
CA GLU A 186 12.54 -7.24 12.33
C GLU A 186 11.09 -6.83 12.07
N ALA A 187 10.70 -5.65 12.56
CA ALA A 187 9.37 -5.09 12.31
C ALA A 187 9.08 -4.90 10.80
N ILE A 188 10.12 -4.72 9.97
CA ILE A 188 10.00 -4.55 8.52
C ILE A 188 10.02 -5.91 7.81
N TRP A 189 10.86 -6.83 8.26
CA TRP A 189 10.88 -8.21 7.78
C TRP A 189 9.54 -8.94 8.01
N SER A 190 8.89 -8.64 9.13
CA SER A 190 7.61 -9.22 9.53
C SER A 190 6.40 -8.37 9.15
N PHE A 191 6.61 -7.21 8.51
CA PHE A 191 5.55 -6.27 8.16
C PHE A 191 4.58 -6.88 7.14
N TYR A 192 3.29 -6.71 7.37
CA TYR A 192 2.25 -7.22 6.48
C TYR A 192 1.58 -6.08 5.68
N ILE A 193 1.29 -6.38 4.41
CA ILE A 193 0.34 -5.65 3.58
C ILE A 193 -0.71 -6.66 3.14
N GLY A 194 -1.91 -6.52 3.69
CA GLY A 194 -2.96 -7.52 3.60
C GLY A 194 -2.47 -8.90 4.04
N GLY A 195 -2.71 -9.93 3.23
CA GLY A 195 -2.32 -11.31 3.50
C GLY A 195 -0.84 -11.65 3.33
N TYR A 196 0.02 -10.67 3.00
CA TYR A 196 1.40 -10.93 2.57
C TYR A 196 2.43 -10.19 3.42
N GLN A 197 3.61 -10.79 3.58
CA GLN A 197 4.81 -10.12 4.10
C GLN A 197 5.73 -9.77 2.92
N PRO A 198 5.70 -8.54 2.37
CA PRO A 198 6.32 -8.25 1.08
C PRO A 198 7.83 -8.48 1.07
N ALA A 199 8.53 -8.13 2.17
CA ALA A 199 9.96 -8.36 2.33
C ALA A 199 10.32 -9.87 2.19
N GLN A 200 9.50 -10.76 2.76
CA GLN A 200 9.74 -12.19 2.63
C GLN A 200 9.31 -12.73 1.27
N LYS A 201 8.08 -12.38 0.85
CA LYS A 201 7.46 -12.96 -0.34
C LYS A 201 8.25 -12.65 -1.59
N TRP A 202 8.75 -11.42 -1.74
CA TRP A 202 9.48 -11.00 -2.94
C TRP A 202 10.74 -11.85 -3.18
N LEU A 203 11.46 -12.21 -2.11
CA LEU A 203 12.60 -13.11 -2.16
C LEU A 203 12.17 -14.57 -2.34
N LYS A 204 11.12 -15.04 -1.63
CA LYS A 204 10.60 -16.42 -1.76
C LYS A 204 10.21 -16.74 -3.21
N ASP A 205 9.55 -15.79 -3.88
CA ASP A 205 9.14 -15.95 -5.28
C ASP A 205 10.35 -16.07 -6.22
N ARG A 206 11.55 -15.63 -5.78
CA ARG A 206 12.82 -15.69 -6.52
C ARG A 206 13.69 -16.89 -6.17
N LYS A 207 13.21 -17.84 -5.38
CA LYS A 207 13.96 -19.06 -5.05
C LYS A 207 14.45 -19.77 -6.33
N GLY A 208 15.72 -20.16 -6.33
CA GLY A 208 16.42 -20.79 -7.45
C GLY A 208 16.93 -19.83 -8.53
N ARG A 209 16.78 -18.50 -8.34
CA ARG A 209 17.22 -17.49 -9.30
C ARG A 209 18.33 -16.62 -8.70
N ALA A 210 19.30 -16.26 -9.53
CA ALA A 210 20.29 -15.24 -9.22
C ALA A 210 19.66 -13.84 -9.31
N LEU A 211 19.85 -13.02 -8.28
CA LEU A 211 19.42 -11.62 -8.27
C LEU A 211 20.35 -10.79 -9.15
N LYS A 212 19.79 -10.02 -10.08
CA LYS A 212 20.56 -9.01 -10.81
C LYS A 212 20.74 -7.75 -9.95
N ASN A 213 21.64 -6.85 -10.33
CA ASN A 213 21.78 -5.55 -9.67
C ASN A 213 20.44 -4.80 -9.53
N ALA A 214 19.60 -4.83 -10.58
CA ALA A 214 18.27 -4.23 -10.54
C ALA A 214 17.31 -4.93 -9.56
N ASP A 215 17.43 -6.25 -9.38
CA ASP A 215 16.66 -7.00 -8.38
C ASP A 215 17.10 -6.61 -6.96
N ILE A 216 18.42 -6.55 -6.71
CA ILE A 216 19.00 -6.13 -5.43
C ILE A 216 18.51 -4.72 -5.10
N GLU A 217 18.70 -3.77 -6.01
CA GLU A 217 18.26 -2.38 -5.85
C GLU A 217 16.75 -2.29 -5.57
N HIS A 218 15.93 -3.01 -6.33
CA HIS A 218 14.49 -3.02 -6.16
C HIS A 218 14.08 -3.59 -4.79
N TYR A 219 14.74 -4.65 -4.33
CA TYR A 219 14.48 -5.19 -2.99
C TYR A 219 14.84 -4.17 -1.90
N GLN A 220 15.96 -3.46 -2.03
CA GLN A 220 16.32 -2.39 -1.09
C GLN A 220 15.26 -1.28 -1.07
N LYS A 221 14.73 -0.88 -2.23
CA LYS A 221 13.60 0.07 -2.33
C LYS A 221 12.35 -0.41 -1.60
N ILE A 222 12.01 -1.70 -1.71
CA ILE A 222 10.90 -2.29 -0.95
C ILE A 222 11.11 -2.14 0.56
N ILE A 223 12.31 -2.43 1.06
CA ILE A 223 12.62 -2.29 2.49
C ILE A 223 12.47 -0.84 2.95
N VAL A 224 12.94 0.13 2.17
CA VAL A 224 12.75 1.56 2.47
C VAL A 224 11.27 1.92 2.48
N ALA A 225 10.51 1.51 1.48
CA ALA A 225 9.07 1.80 1.40
C ALA A 225 8.33 1.26 2.62
N LEU A 226 8.59 0.02 3.04
CA LEU A 226 7.98 -0.56 4.23
C LEU A 226 8.39 0.17 5.52
N ALA A 227 9.66 0.57 5.64
CA ALA A 227 10.15 1.32 6.79
C ALA A 227 9.47 2.69 6.92
N GLU A 228 9.37 3.41 5.81
CA GLU A 228 8.70 4.71 5.75
C GLU A 228 7.19 4.58 5.95
N THR A 229 6.54 3.55 5.40
CA THR A 229 5.13 3.27 5.67
C THR A 229 4.89 3.07 7.17
N ASN A 230 5.70 2.24 7.84
CA ASN A 230 5.60 2.04 9.29
C ASN A 230 5.81 3.34 10.09
N ARG A 231 6.72 4.22 9.65
CA ARG A 231 6.91 5.55 10.26
C ARG A 231 5.66 6.41 10.08
N ILE A 232 5.16 6.55 8.85
CA ILE A 232 4.01 7.40 8.52
C ILE A 232 2.75 6.94 9.26
N MET A 233 2.51 5.62 9.34
CA MET A 233 1.39 5.07 10.10
C MET A 233 1.38 5.55 11.56
N LYS A 234 2.55 5.61 12.20
CA LYS A 234 2.70 6.13 13.57
C LYS A 234 2.50 7.65 13.64
N GLU A 235 2.94 8.39 12.63
CA GLU A 235 2.73 9.84 12.57
C GLU A 235 1.25 10.22 12.34
N ILE A 236 0.53 9.44 11.54
CA ILE A 236 -0.92 9.59 11.35
C ILE A 236 -1.63 9.52 12.72
N ASP A 237 -1.32 8.50 13.53
CA ASP A 237 -1.96 8.29 14.84
C ASP A 237 -1.69 9.40 15.88
N LYS A 238 -0.70 10.27 15.63
CA LYS A 238 -0.42 11.45 16.47
C LYS A 238 -1.26 12.66 16.09
N VAL A 239 -1.81 12.71 14.88
CA VAL A 239 -2.49 13.90 14.35
C VAL A 239 -4.00 13.75 14.25
N VAL A 240 -4.52 12.54 14.43
CA VAL A 240 -5.96 12.27 14.38
C VAL A 240 -6.37 11.30 15.48
N GLU A 241 -7.55 11.57 16.04
CA GLU A 241 -8.28 10.64 16.89
C GLU A 241 -9.55 10.23 16.18
N PHE A 242 -9.86 8.94 16.22
CA PHE A 242 -11.02 8.34 15.59
C PHE A 242 -12.09 8.06 16.62
#